data_AF-A0A522AED0-F1
#
_entry.id   AF-A0A522AED0-F1
#
_cell.length_a   1.000
_cell.length_b   1.000
_cell.length_c   1.000
_cell.angle_alpha   90.00
_cell.angle_beta   90.00
_cell.angle_gamma   90.00
#
_symmetry.space_group_name_H-M   'P 1'
#
loop_
_entity.id
_entity.type
_entity.pdbx_description
1 polymer ?
#
loop_
_entity_poly.entity_id
_entity_poly.type
_entity_poly.pdbx_seq_one_letter_code
_entity_poly.pdbx_strand_id
1 'polypeptide(L)'
;MGLLGLFERKGKQLLGLDISSSSVKLIELSRSGGRFKVEAYRVLPLPANAVVEKNVKDVALLADAIRRVVAAAKTKTRDAAVAVAGSAVITKVIDMPADLGAL
;
A
#
# COMPACT_ATOMS: atom_id res chain seq x y z
N MET A 1 36.34 -0.30 -1.56
CA MET A 1 34.91 -0.61 -1.75
C MET A 1 34.79 -1.50 -2.97
N GLY A 2 34.56 -2.80 -2.76
CA GLY A 2 34.68 -3.82 -3.81
C GLY A 2 33.57 -3.77 -4.87
N LEU A 3 33.83 -4.41 -6.02
CA LEU A 3 32.91 -4.52 -7.17
C LEU A 3 31.50 -5.02 -6.81
N LEU A 4 31.30 -5.68 -5.66
CA LEU A 4 29.98 -6.15 -5.20
C LEU A 4 29.04 -5.01 -4.74
N GLY A 5 29.57 -3.84 -4.37
CA GLY A 5 28.73 -2.71 -3.92
C GLY A 5 27.99 -1.96 -5.04
N LEU A 6 28.38 -2.19 -6.31
CA LEU A 6 27.75 -1.57 -7.48
C LEU A 6 26.42 -2.25 -7.87
N PHE A 7 26.13 -3.43 -7.32
CA PHE A 7 24.91 -4.21 -7.56
C PHE A 7 24.01 -4.30 -6.31
N GLU A 8 24.07 -3.29 -5.43
CA GLU A 8 23.10 -3.20 -4.34
C GLU A 8 21.69 -3.19 -4.90
N ARG A 9 20.93 -4.26 -4.62
CA ARG A 9 19.51 -4.34 -4.98
C ARG A 9 18.79 -3.23 -4.25
N LYS A 10 18.41 -2.18 -4.97
CA LYS A 10 17.47 -1.19 -4.47
C LYS A 10 16.21 -1.93 -3.99
N GLY A 11 15.76 -1.60 -2.79
CA GLY A 11 14.54 -2.19 -2.21
C GLY A 11 13.38 -2.08 -3.20
N LYS A 12 12.55 -3.12 -3.24
CA LYS A 12 11.38 -3.17 -4.12
C LYS A 12 10.50 -1.95 -3.87
N GLN A 13 10.31 -1.12 -4.90
CA GLN A 13 9.40 0.03 -4.81
C GLN A 13 7.96 -0.47 -4.78
N LEU A 14 7.14 0.12 -3.93
CA LEU A 14 5.73 -0.18 -3.77
C LEU A 14 4.91 1.09 -3.93
N LEU A 15 3.70 0.95 -4.46
CA LEU A 15 2.68 1.97 -4.36
C LEU A 15 2.04 1.92 -2.96
N GLY A 16 1.96 3.03 -2.26
CA GLY A 16 1.06 3.17 -1.12
C GLY A 16 -0.34 3.46 -1.63
N LEU A 17 -1.29 2.57 -1.35
CA LEU A 17 -2.68 2.69 -1.81
C LEU A 17 -3.63 2.71 -0.61
N ASP A 18 -4.20 3.88 -0.32
CA ASP A 18 -5.23 4.07 0.70
C ASP A 18 -6.62 4.03 0.05
N ILE A 19 -7.43 3.04 0.45
CA ILE A 19 -8.80 2.86 -0.01
C ILE A 19 -9.72 3.26 1.13
N SER A 20 -10.41 4.38 0.93
CA SER A 20 -11.38 4.92 1.88
C SER A 20 -12.80 4.84 1.30
N SER A 21 -13.82 5.22 2.08
CA SER A 21 -15.20 5.21 1.60
C SER A 21 -15.50 6.20 0.47
N SER A 22 -14.70 7.28 0.35
CA SER A 22 -14.95 8.36 -0.61
C SER A 22 -13.89 8.50 -1.70
N SER A 23 -12.74 7.84 -1.56
CA SER A 23 -11.62 8.01 -2.48
C SER A 23 -10.60 6.89 -2.42
N VAL A 24 -9.90 6.70 -3.53
CA VAL A 24 -8.65 5.96 -3.63
C VAL A 24 -7.50 6.95 -3.72
N LYS A 25 -6.53 6.85 -2.81
CA LYS A 25 -5.32 7.69 -2.79
C LYS A 25 -4.11 6.82 -3.07
N LEU A 26 -3.26 7.29 -3.97
CA LEU A 26 -2.02 6.63 -4.38
C LEU A 26 -0.85 7.54 -4.09
N ILE A 27 0.20 6.99 -3.47
CA ILE A 27 1.51 7.62 -3.35
C ILE A 27 2.61 6.65 -3.76
N GLU A 28 3.61 7.15 -4.47
CA GLU A 28 4.83 6.42 -4.78
C GLU A 28 6.02 7.19 -4.23
N LEU A 29 6.84 6.51 -3.42
CA LEU A 29 8.01 7.09 -2.78
C LEU A 29 9.27 6.39 -3.25
N SER A 30 10.33 7.17 -3.46
CA SER A 30 11.69 6.67 -3.60
C SER A 30 12.56 7.19 -2.45
N ARG A 31 13.73 6.57 -2.27
CA ARG A 31 14.74 7.01 -1.31
C ARG A 31 16.06 7.22 -2.03
N SER A 32 16.68 8.37 -1.82
CA SER A 32 18.00 8.72 -2.37
C SER A 32 18.77 9.57 -1.35
N GLY A 33 20.05 9.24 -1.13
CA GLY A 33 20.89 9.98 -0.16
C GLY A 33 20.27 10.05 1.25
N GLY A 34 19.57 8.98 1.67
CA GLY A 34 18.89 8.91 2.96
C GLY A 34 17.54 9.64 3.04
N ARG A 35 17.19 10.49 2.06
CA ARG A 35 15.94 11.27 2.03
C ARG A 35 14.86 10.61 1.18
N PHE A 36 13.60 10.85 1.52
CA PHE A 36 12.45 10.44 0.73
C PHE A 36 12.14 11.46 -0.38
N LYS A 37 11.66 10.96 -1.51
CA LYS A 37 11.15 11.75 -2.62
C LYS A 37 9.80 11.19 -3.07
N VAL A 38 8.84 12.08 -3.31
CA VAL A 38 7.56 11.72 -3.92
C VAL A 38 7.77 11.62 -5.44
N GLU A 39 7.57 10.42 -5.97
CA GLU A 39 7.63 10.18 -7.42
C GLU A 39 6.25 10.39 -8.06
N ALA A 40 5.19 9.95 -7.39
CA ALA A 40 3.81 10.17 -7.82
C ALA A 40 2.86 10.32 -6.64
N TYR A 41 1.83 11.15 -6.81
CA TYR A 41 0.71 11.25 -5.89
C TYR A 41 -0.58 11.52 -6.66
N ARG A 42 -1.63 10.75 -6.40
CA ARG A 42 -2.94 10.90 -7.06
C ARG A 42 -4.07 10.56 -6.11
N VAL A 43 -5.19 11.26 -6.29
CA VAL A 43 -6.43 10.99 -5.57
C VAL A 43 -7.54 10.90 -6.61
N LEU A 44 -8.37 9.87 -6.50
CA LEU A 44 -9.56 9.71 -7.31
C LEU A 44 -10.77 9.52 -6.39
N PRO A 45 -11.86 10.30 -6.58
CA PRO A 45 -13.09 10.08 -5.83
C PRO A 45 -13.70 8.72 -6.22
N LEU A 46 -14.29 8.05 -5.23
CA LEU A 46 -15.09 6.85 -5.44
C LEU A 46 -16.57 7.24 -5.55
N PRO A 47 -17.31 6.64 -6.49
CA PRO A 47 -18.75 6.67 -6.51
C PRO A 47 -19.36 6.25 -5.16
N ALA A 48 -20.52 6.83 -4.83
CA ALA A 48 -21.28 6.43 -3.67
C ALA A 48 -21.55 4.92 -3.70
N ASN A 49 -21.61 4.30 -2.52
CA ASN A 49 -21.86 2.87 -2.32
C ASN A 49 -20.77 1.90 -2.80
N ALA A 50 -19.69 2.35 -3.43
CA ALA A 50 -18.58 1.47 -3.81
C ALA A 50 -17.91 0.81 -2.59
N VAL A 51 -17.69 1.63 -1.55
CA VAL A 51 -17.11 1.23 -0.27
C VAL A 51 -17.95 1.82 0.84
N VAL A 52 -18.61 0.96 1.63
CA VAL A 52 -19.52 1.35 2.72
C VAL A 52 -18.96 0.78 4.01
N GLU A 53 -18.79 1.62 5.03
CA GLU A 53 -18.21 1.21 6.33
C GLU A 53 -16.87 0.46 6.19
N LYS A 54 -16.06 0.87 5.20
CA LYS A 54 -14.77 0.24 4.86
C LYS A 54 -14.86 -1.21 4.34
N ASN A 55 -16.08 -1.68 4.04
CA ASN A 55 -16.32 -2.90 3.28
C ASN A 55 -16.51 -2.57 1.80
N VAL A 56 -15.88 -3.35 0.93
CA VAL A 56 -16.04 -3.22 -0.52
C VAL A 56 -17.37 -3.85 -0.93
N LYS A 57 -18.30 -3.04 -1.45
CA LYS A 57 -19.61 -3.50 -1.91
C LYS A 57 -19.62 -3.77 -3.41
N ASP A 58 -18.90 -2.94 -4.18
CA ASP A 58 -18.73 -3.11 -5.62
C ASP A 58 -17.24 -3.21 -5.96
N VAL A 59 -16.79 -4.44 -6.20
CA VAL A 59 -15.39 -4.74 -6.54
C VAL A 59 -15.04 -4.23 -7.94
N ALA A 60 -15.96 -4.29 -8.90
CA ALA A 60 -15.69 -3.90 -10.27
C ALA A 60 -15.45 -2.38 -10.37
N LEU A 61 -16.29 -1.62 -9.68
CA LEU A 61 -16.19 -0.17 -9.62
C LEU A 61 -14.93 0.30 -8.87
N LEU A 62 -14.59 -0.35 -7.75
CA LEU A 62 -13.33 -0.08 -7.06
C LEU A 62 -12.11 -0.44 -7.93
N ALA A 63 -12.15 -1.57 -8.64
CA ALA A 63 -11.07 -1.97 -9.53
C ALA A 63 -10.86 -0.98 -10.68
N ASP A 64 -11.93 -0.43 -11.27
CA ASP A 64 -11.83 0.65 -12.27
C ASP A 64 -11.16 1.90 -11.69
N ALA A 65 -11.60 2.34 -10.51
CA ALA A 65 -11.00 3.48 -9.83
C ALA A 65 -9.49 3.29 -9.55
N ILE A 66 -9.09 2.09 -9.12
CA ILE A 66 -7.68 1.73 -8.91
C ILE A 66 -6.91 1.76 -10.24
N ARG A 67 -7.44 1.18 -11.31
CA ARG A 67 -6.79 1.22 -12.63
C ARG A 67 -6.60 2.65 -13.12
N ARG A 68 -7.61 3.50 -12.96
CA ARG A 68 -7.58 4.92 -13.35
C ARG A 68 -6.57 5.72 -12.54
N VAL A 69 -6.50 5.52 -11.21
CA VAL A 69 -5.52 6.25 -10.37
C VAL A 69 -4.09 5.81 -10.67
N VAL A 70 -3.85 4.52 -10.94
CA VAL A 70 -2.54 3.98 -11.33
C VAL A 70 -2.12 4.52 -12.70
N ALA A 71 -3.04 4.53 -13.68
CA ALA A 71 -2.78 5.10 -15.00
C ALA A 71 -2.45 6.61 -14.91
N ALA A 72 -3.21 7.37 -14.12
CA ALA A 72 -2.99 8.80 -13.90
C ALA A 72 -1.65 9.11 -13.19
N ALA A 73 -1.18 8.19 -12.33
CA ALA A 73 0.10 8.28 -11.66
C ALA A 73 1.29 8.12 -12.62
N LYS A 74 1.06 7.52 -13.82
CA LYS A 74 2.10 7.22 -14.83
C LYS A 74 3.27 6.39 -14.26
N THR A 75 3.01 5.62 -13.22
CA THR A 75 3.98 4.75 -12.57
C THR A 75 4.17 3.44 -13.33
N LYS A 76 5.37 2.86 -13.24
CA LYS A 76 5.67 1.50 -13.72
C LYS A 76 5.54 0.46 -12.61
N THR A 77 5.47 0.88 -11.35
CA THR A 77 5.32 0.01 -10.17
C THR A 77 3.94 -0.62 -10.17
N ARG A 78 3.86 -1.93 -9.90
CA ARG A 78 2.60 -2.70 -9.89
C ARG A 78 2.30 -3.39 -8.58
N ASP A 79 3.30 -3.51 -7.71
CA ASP A 79 3.11 -3.96 -6.35
C ASP A 79 2.64 -2.80 -5.47
N ALA A 80 1.74 -3.08 -4.54
CA ALA A 80 1.16 -2.09 -3.66
C ALA A 80 1.15 -2.56 -2.20
N ALA A 81 1.41 -1.62 -1.30
CA ALA A 81 1.08 -1.72 0.10
C ALA A 81 -0.31 -1.12 0.32
N VAL A 82 -1.18 -1.90 0.95
CA VAL A 82 -2.56 -1.53 1.30
C VAL A 82 -2.78 -1.72 2.79
N ALA A 83 -3.86 -1.15 3.32
CA ALA A 83 -4.25 -1.29 4.71
C ALA A 83 -5.70 -1.76 4.83
N VAL A 84 -6.00 -2.43 5.94
CA VAL A 84 -7.37 -2.77 6.35
C VAL A 84 -7.85 -1.79 7.42
N ALA A 85 -9.17 -1.69 7.58
CA ALA A 85 -9.78 -0.88 8.62
C ALA A 85 -9.33 -1.34 10.02
N GLY A 86 -8.93 -0.41 10.89
CA GLY A 86 -8.63 -0.73 12.29
C GLY A 86 -9.78 -1.40 13.04
N SER A 87 -11.04 -1.09 12.69
CA SER A 87 -12.22 -1.75 13.25
C SER A 87 -12.40 -3.21 12.83
N ALA A 88 -11.67 -3.66 11.81
CA ALA A 88 -11.65 -5.06 11.36
C ALA A 88 -10.46 -5.85 11.93
N VAL A 89 -9.62 -5.22 12.77
CA VAL A 89 -8.40 -5.81 13.31
C VAL A 89 -8.46 -5.85 14.83
N ILE A 90 -8.11 -7.01 15.41
CA ILE A 90 -7.87 -7.13 16.84
C ILE A 90 -6.35 -7.19 17.06
N THR A 91 -5.81 -6.21 17.77
CA THR A 91 -4.38 -6.18 18.15
C THR A 91 -4.25 -6.50 19.62
N LYS A 92 -3.58 -7.61 19.95
CA LYS A 92 -3.33 -8.04 21.33
C LYS A 92 -1.89 -8.52 21.47
N VAL A 93 -1.18 -7.98 22.46
CA VAL A 93 0.11 -8.52 22.90
C VAL A 93 -0.18 -9.72 23.81
N ILE A 94 0.44 -10.86 23.54
CA ILE A 94 0.34 -12.07 24.36
C ILE A 94 1.73 -12.48 24.83
N ASP A 95 1.80 -13.00 26.05
CA ASP A 95 3.01 -13.63 26.57
C ASP A 95 3.08 -15.07 26.07
N MET A 96 4.26 -15.50 25.65
CA MET A 96 4.53 -16.86 25.20
C MET A 96 5.85 -17.34 25.81
N PRO A 97 6.00 -18.65 26.08
CA PRO A 97 7.28 -19.22 26.48
C PRO A 97 8.37 -18.87 25.47
N ALA A 98 9.56 -18.51 25.97
CA ALA A 98 10.68 -18.10 25.13
C ALA A 98 11.19 -19.22 24.22
N ASP A 99 10.94 -20.47 24.59
CA ASP A 99 11.37 -21.68 23.90
C ASP A 99 10.34 -22.23 22.89
N LEU A 100 9.13 -21.67 22.76
CA LEU A 100 8.07 -22.13 21.83
C LEU A 100 7.81 -23.66 21.86
N GLY A 101 8.31 -24.35 22.89
CA GLY A 101 8.52 -25.79 22.90
C GLY A 101 7.91 -26.45 24.11
N ALA A 102 6.78 -27.12 23.86
CA ALA A 102 6.19 -28.29 24.53
C ALA A 102 4.67 -28.12 24.61
N LEU A 103 4.00 -28.50 23.51
CA LEU A 103 2.77 -29.28 23.62
C LEU A 103 3.16 -30.72 23.98
#